data_AF-A0AAQ2C547-F1
#
_entry.id   AF-A0AAQ2C547-F1
#
_cell.length_a   1.000
_cell.length_b   1.000
_cell.length_c   1.000
_cell.angle_alpha   90.00
_cell.angle_beta   90.00
_cell.angle_gamma   90.00
#
_symmetry.space_group_name_H-M   'P 1'
#
loop_
_entity.id
_entity.type
_entity.pdbx_description
1 polymer ?
#
loop_
_entity_poly.entity_id
_entity_poly.type
_entity_poly.pdbx_seq_one_letter_code
_entity_poly.pdbx_strand_id
1 'polypeptide(L)' 'MTASRRRFSQEFKDELCREVINTSKTIKDVATAYG' A
#
# COMPACT_ATOMS: atom_id res chain seq x y z
N MET A 1 -20.33 -1.80 -4.77
CA MET A 1 -18.86 -1.92 -4.94
C MET A 1 -18.33 -0.57 -5.38
N THR A 2 -17.98 0.30 -4.43
CA THR A 2 -17.39 1.60 -4.74
C THR A 2 -15.90 1.42 -4.99
N ALA A 3 -15.41 1.89 -6.14
CA ALA A 3 -14.04 1.67 -6.61
C ALA A 3 -12.96 2.14 -5.60
N SER A 4 -13.29 3.10 -4.74
CA SER A 4 -12.38 3.63 -3.71
C SER A 4 -12.14 2.69 -2.53
N ARG A 5 -12.99 1.68 -2.29
CA ARG A 5 -12.85 0.75 -1.15
C ARG A 5 -12.14 -0.56 -1.51
N ARG A 6 -11.94 -0.83 -2.81
CA ARG A 6 -11.13 -1.96 -3.30
C ARG A 6 -9.63 -1.65 -3.42
N ARG A 7 -9.25 -0.37 -3.33
CA ARG A 7 -7.85 0.11 -3.34
C ARG A 7 -7.03 -0.31 -2.11
N PHE A 8 -7.66 -0.91 -1.10
CA PHE A 8 -6.99 -1.45 0.09
C PHE A 8 -7.47 -2.88 0.35
N SER A 9 -7.39 -3.75 -0.66
CA SER A 9 -7.46 -5.19 -0.43
C SER A 9 -6.39 -5.57 0.61
N GLN A 10 -6.64 -6.66 1.34
CA GLN A 10 -5.69 -7.15 2.34
C GLN A 10 -4.31 -7.39 1.69
N GLU A 11 -4.32 -7.97 0.48
CA GLU A 11 -3.12 -8.18 -0.33
C GLU A 11 -2.33 -6.89 -0.61
N PHE A 12 -3.01 -5.78 -0.91
CA PHE A 12 -2.33 -4.50 -1.11
C PHE A 12 -1.67 -3.99 0.18
N LYS A 13 -2.30 -4.18 1.34
CA LYS A 13 -1.71 -3.80 2.63
C LYS A 13 -0.50 -4.66 2.98
N ASP A 14 -0.56 -5.96 2.69
CA ASP A 14 0.56 -6.88 2.89
C ASP A 14 1.76 -6.51 2.01
N GLU A 15 1.50 -6.16 0.74
CA GLU A 15 2.52 -5.67 -0.18
C GLU A 15 3.16 -4.37 0.31
N LEU A 16 2.34 -3.38 0.70
CA LEU A 16 2.84 -2.12 1.27
C LEU A 16 3.68 -2.34 2.53
N CYS A 17 3.26 -3.26 3.42
CA CYS A 17 3.98 -3.55 4.65
C CYS A 17 5.37 -4.12 4.36
N ARG A 18 5.46 -5.07 3.42
CA ARG A 18 6.74 -5.64 2.99
C ARG A 18 7.64 -4.59 2.35
N GLU A 19 7.09 -3.73 1.51
CA GLU A 19 7.86 -2.71 0.83
C GLU A 19 8.40 -1.64 1.79
N VAL A 20 7.61 -1.24 2.78
CA VAL A 20 8.05 -0.34 3.86
C VAL A 20 9.20 -0.93 4.66
N ILE A 21 9.16 -2.22 4.97
CA ILE A 21 10.25 -2.91 5.68
C ILE A 21 11.50 -2.97 4.81
N ASN A 22 11.37 -3.33 3.52
CA ASN A 22 12.50 -3.49 2.62
C ASN A 22 13.17 -2.16 2.27
N THR A 23 12.38 -1.10 2.07
CA THR A 23 12.90 0.21 1.63
C THR A 23 13.13 1.18 2.78
N SER A 24 12.69 0.85 4.00
CA SER A 24 12.65 1.77 5.16
C SER A 24 11.94 3.11 4.87
N LYS A 25 11.08 3.14 3.85
CA LYS A 25 10.26 4.29 3.49
C LYS A 25 8.92 4.24 4.22
N THR A 26 8.32 5.40 4.47
CA THR A 26 7.04 5.44 5.15
C THR A 26 5.92 4.84 4.30
N ILE A 27 4.90 4.24 4.93
CA ILE A 27 3.71 3.70 4.25
C ILE A 27 3.08 4.74 3.32
N LYS A 28 3.12 6.02 3.69
CA LYS A 28 2.59 7.12 2.90
C LYS A 28 3.36 7.32 1.58
N ASP A 29 4.69 7.23 1.62
CA ASP A 29 5.54 7.36 0.44
C ASP A 29 5.30 6.21 -0.54
N VAL A 30 5.28 4.98 -0.01
CA VAL A 30 4.98 3.77 -0.77
C VAL A 30 3.57 3.85 -1.36
N ALA A 31 2.54 4.16 -0.56
CA ALA A 31 1.17 4.28 -1.05
C ALA A 31 1.00 5.38 -2.12
N THR A 32 1.77 6.48 -2.02
CA THR A 32 1.77 7.54 -3.04
C THR A 32 2.44 7.07 -4.34
N ALA A 33 3.45 6.21 -4.26
CA ALA A 33 4.09 5.61 -5.43
C ALA A 33 3.16 4.63 -6.17
N TYR A 34 2.26 3.93 -5.46
CA TYR A 34 1.31 2.99 -6.05
C TYR A 34 0.02 3.64 -6.62
N GLY A 35 -0.42 4.79 -6.08
CA GLY A 35 -1.49 5.62 -6.66
C GLY A 35 -2.88 5.55 -6.01
#